data_AF-A0A653S823-F1
#
_entry.id   AF-A0A653S823-F1
#
_cell.length_a   1.000
_cell.length_b   1.000
_cell.length_c   1.000
_cell.angle_alpha   90.00
_cell.angle_beta   90.00
_cell.angle_gamma   90.00
#
_symmetry.space_group_name_H-M   'P 1'
#
loop_
_entity.id
_entity.type
_entity.pdbx_description
1 polymer ?
#
loop_
_entity_poly.entity_id
_entity_poly.type
_entity_poly.pdbx_seq_one_letter_code
_entity_poly.pdbx_strand_id
1 'polypeptide(L)'
;MKKDLIRERVLVELEKLISLSCKNPNSSKKYKDLHIALLKKYYNATNVTIDYHRHRIQMEVIEDDSLYDPKTVNTYLPTFYTNLLFTNLCNFLLSCLEKDNKSIGFYTQLINSFKASKNKLELA
;
A
#
# COMPACT_ATOMS: atom_id res chain seq x y z
N MET A 1 -10.66 22.05 -10.25
CA MET A 1 -9.47 22.36 -11.07
C MET A 1 -8.14 22.21 -10.31
N LYS A 2 -7.73 23.10 -9.37
CA LYS A 2 -6.43 22.95 -8.67
C LYS A 2 -6.30 21.66 -7.84
N LYS A 3 -7.36 21.25 -7.12
CA LYS A 3 -7.35 20.02 -6.30
C LYS A 3 -7.27 18.75 -7.16
N ASP A 4 -7.94 18.74 -8.31
CA ASP A 4 -7.96 17.58 -9.22
C ASP A 4 -6.58 17.36 -9.87
N LEU A 5 -5.89 18.44 -10.24
CA LEU A 5 -4.52 18.38 -10.74
C LEU A 5 -3.53 17.81 -9.71
N ILE A 6 -3.69 18.17 -8.43
CA ILE A 6 -2.84 17.62 -7.34
C ILE A 6 -3.12 16.12 -7.18
N ARG A 7 -4.41 15.73 -7.16
CA ARG A 7 -4.82 14.32 -7.06
C ARG A 7 -4.22 13.49 -8.18
N GLU A 8 -4.35 13.96 -9.42
CA GLU A 8 -3.81 13.29 -10.61
C GLU A 8 -2.30 13.13 -10.53
N ARG A 9 -1.58 14.19 -10.13
CA ARG A 9 -0.13 14.12 -9.95
C ARG A 9 0.28 13.07 -8.92
N VAL A 10 -0.41 13.00 -7.78
CA VAL A 10 -0.13 12.00 -6.74
C VAL A 10 -0.32 10.58 -7.27
N LEU A 11 -1.41 10.34 -8.01
CA LEU A 11 -1.68 9.03 -8.62
C LEU A 11 -0.58 8.66 -9.64
N VAL A 12 -0.25 9.55 -10.57
CA VAL A 12 0.80 9.30 -11.57
C VAL A 12 2.16 9.03 -10.92
N GLU A 13 2.52 9.77 -9.86
CA GLU A 13 3.76 9.51 -9.12
C GLU A 13 3.73 8.14 -8.41
N LEU A 14 2.59 7.76 -7.82
CA LEU A 14 2.44 6.46 -7.17
C LEU A 14 2.46 5.30 -8.17
N GLU A 15 1.77 5.42 -9.31
CA GLU A 15 1.76 4.41 -10.38
C GLU A 15 3.16 4.13 -10.92
N LYS A 16 3.98 5.18 -11.08
CA LYS A 16 5.40 5.05 -11.44
C LYS A 16 6.19 4.31 -10.38
N LEU A 17 5.94 4.60 -9.10
CA LEU A 17 6.61 3.95 -7.98
C LEU A 17 6.23 2.46 -7.90
N ILE A 18 4.95 2.11 -8.06
CA ILE A 18 4.46 0.73 -8.15
C ILE A 18 5.10 0.00 -9.33
N SER A 19 5.11 0.63 -10.51
CA SER A 19 5.72 0.06 -11.71
C SER A 19 7.21 -0.23 -11.52
N LEU A 20 7.93 0.65 -10.81
CA LEU A 20 9.34 0.45 -10.48
C LEU A 20 9.53 -0.69 -9.47
N SER A 21 8.72 -0.73 -8.41
CA SER A 21 8.83 -1.72 -7.34
C SER A 21 8.47 -3.13 -7.82
N CYS A 22 7.53 -3.28 -8.75
CA CYS A 22 7.15 -4.57 -9.31
C CYS A 22 8.19 -5.18 -10.26
N LYS A 23 9.12 -4.40 -10.82
CA LYS A 23 10.21 -4.94 -11.67
C LYS A 23 11.18 -5.81 -10.87
N ASN A 24 11.43 -5.46 -9.61
CA ASN A 24 12.27 -6.25 -8.72
C ASN A 24 11.75 -6.15 -7.27
N PRO A 25 10.65 -6.85 -6.94
CA PRO A 25 9.94 -6.66 -5.67
C PRO A 25 10.76 -7.11 -4.44
N ASN A 26 11.74 -7.99 -4.65
CA ASN A 26 12.61 -8.49 -3.60
C ASN A 26 13.88 -7.66 -3.40
N SER A 27 14.16 -6.68 -4.26
CA SER A 27 15.39 -5.86 -4.19
C SER A 27 15.48 -4.94 -2.98
N SER A 28 14.35 -4.57 -2.37
CA SER A 28 14.33 -3.61 -1.27
C SER A 28 13.17 -3.90 -0.31
N LYS A 29 13.47 -3.82 0.99
CA LYS A 29 12.45 -3.86 2.04
C LYS A 29 11.37 -2.79 1.81
N LYS A 30 11.74 -1.60 1.31
CA LYS A 30 10.79 -0.51 1.05
C LYS A 30 9.76 -0.86 0.00
N TYR A 31 10.14 -1.60 -1.04
CA TYR A 31 9.18 -2.04 -2.05
C TYR A 31 8.18 -3.04 -1.47
N LYS A 32 8.66 -3.96 -0.61
CA LYS A 32 7.76 -4.85 0.12
C LYS A 32 6.82 -4.08 1.04
N ASP A 33 7.35 -3.12 1.80
CA ASP A 33 6.58 -2.26 2.69
C ASP A 33 5.53 -1.44 1.92
N LEU A 34 5.88 -0.92 0.73
CA LEU A 34 4.94 -0.24 -0.16
C LEU A 34 3.80 -1.16 -0.59
N HIS A 35 4.10 -2.35 -1.10
CA HIS A 35 3.08 -3.30 -1.56
C HIS A 35 2.15 -3.69 -0.40
N ILE A 36 2.72 -4.00 0.76
CA ILE A 36 1.97 -4.33 1.98
C ILE A 36 1.08 -3.17 2.39
N ALA A 37 1.59 -1.93 2.40
CA ALA A 37 0.82 -0.76 2.81
C ALA A 37 -0.37 -0.48 1.89
N LEU A 38 -0.19 -0.65 0.56
CA LEU A 38 -1.28 -0.51 -0.40
C LEU A 38 -2.39 -1.56 -0.16
N LEU A 39 -2.00 -2.82 0.06
CA LEU A 39 -2.95 -3.91 0.31
C LEU A 39 -3.66 -3.75 1.65
N LYS A 40 -2.95 -3.39 2.72
CA LYS A 40 -3.54 -3.11 4.03
C LYS A 40 -4.60 -2.03 3.94
N LYS A 41 -4.31 -0.97 3.20
CA LYS A 41 -5.25 0.12 3.00
C LYS A 41 -6.49 -0.32 2.20
N TYR A 42 -6.29 -0.97 1.05
CA TYR A 42 -7.38 -1.29 0.13
C TYR A 42 -8.32 -2.36 0.68
N TYR A 43 -7.75 -3.43 1.27
CA TYR A 43 -8.52 -4.52 1.85
C TYR A 43 -8.88 -4.30 3.32
N ASN A 44 -8.46 -3.17 3.91
CA ASN A 44 -8.62 -2.93 5.33
C ASN A 44 -8.11 -4.11 6.20
N ALA A 45 -6.85 -4.47 5.97
CA ALA A 45 -6.21 -5.64 6.55
C ALA A 45 -5.21 -5.26 7.65
N THR A 46 -5.22 -6.02 8.75
CA THR A 46 -4.26 -5.86 9.86
C THR A 46 -2.89 -6.42 9.50
N ASN A 47 -2.87 -7.56 8.82
CA ASN A 47 -1.68 -8.28 8.40
C ASN A 47 -1.73 -8.61 6.91
N VAL A 48 -0.58 -8.50 6.23
CA VAL A 48 -0.43 -8.83 4.81
C VAL A 48 0.95 -9.46 4.59
N THR A 49 0.96 -10.62 3.95
CA THR A 49 2.18 -11.30 3.48
C THR A 49 2.07 -11.57 1.99
N ILE A 50 3.14 -11.31 1.24
CA ILE A 50 3.19 -11.52 -0.20
C ILE A 50 4.26 -12.57 -0.50
N ASP A 51 3.84 -13.71 -1.05
CA ASP A 51 4.73 -14.67 -1.66
C ASP A 51 4.86 -14.34 -3.16
N TYR A 52 5.92 -13.62 -3.49
CA TYR A 52 6.22 -13.21 -4.87
C TYR A 52 6.56 -14.39 -5.78
N HIS A 53 7.04 -15.51 -5.24
CA HIS A 53 7.43 -16.68 -6.03
C HIS A 53 6.24 -17.56 -6.37
N ARG A 54 5.31 -17.72 -5.43
CA ARG A 54 4.07 -18.51 -5.61
C ARG A 54 2.88 -17.66 -6.07
N HIS A 55 3.10 -16.37 -6.27
CA HIS A 55 2.09 -15.38 -6.61
C HIS A 55 0.86 -15.40 -5.69
N ARG A 56 1.11 -15.36 -4.37
CA ARG A 56 0.06 -15.36 -3.35
C ARG A 56 0.12 -14.14 -2.45
N ILE A 57 -1.05 -13.65 -2.09
CA ILE A 57 -1.24 -12.58 -1.10
C ILE A 57 -2.10 -13.16 0.02
N GLN A 58 -1.51 -13.24 1.21
CA GLN A 58 -2.17 -13.69 2.43
C GLN A 58 -2.50 -12.48 3.29
N MET A 59 -3.72 -12.39 3.80
CA MET A 59 -4.21 -11.23 4.54
C MET A 59 -5.11 -11.65 5.70
N GLU A 60 -5.10 -10.84 6.75
CA GLU A 60 -6.10 -10.84 7.81
C GLU A 60 -6.96 -9.58 7.65
N VAL A 61 -8.17 -9.75 7.11
CA VAL A 61 -9.08 -8.65 6.77
C VAL A 61 -10.05 -8.42 7.91
N ILE A 62 -10.23 -7.15 8.32
CA ILE A 62 -11.15 -6.78 9.39
C ILE A 62 -12.59 -7.09 8.97
N GLU A 63 -13.33 -7.80 9.83
CA GLU A 63 -14.73 -8.17 9.60
C GLU A 63 -15.69 -7.02 9.91
N ASP A 64 -15.42 -6.29 10.99
CA ASP A 64 -16.29 -5.23 11.49
C ASP A 64 -15.48 -4.00 11.95
N ASP A 65 -15.47 -2.98 11.10
CA ASP A 65 -14.81 -1.71 11.35
C ASP A 65 -15.46 -0.88 12.46
N SER A 66 -16.71 -1.17 12.82
CA SER A 66 -17.39 -0.42 13.89
C SER A 66 -16.75 -0.67 15.27
N LEU A 67 -15.99 -1.76 15.39
CA LEU A 67 -15.26 -2.13 16.60
C LEU A 67 -13.91 -1.40 16.73
N TYR A 68 -13.45 -0.71 15.68
CA TYR A 68 -12.23 0.07 15.73
C TYR A 68 -12.46 1.44 16.38
N ASP A 69 -11.78 1.68 17.50
CA ASP A 69 -11.73 2.99 18.14
C ASP A 69 -10.33 3.63 18.02
N PRO A 70 -10.16 4.73 17.27
CA PRO A 70 -8.87 5.40 17.13
C PRO A 70 -8.38 6.06 18.43
N LYS A 71 -9.21 6.17 19.47
CA LYS A 71 -8.86 6.81 20.75
C LYS A 71 -8.30 5.83 21.78
N THR A 72 -8.41 4.53 21.53
CA THR A 72 -7.99 3.49 22.48
C THR A 72 -7.07 2.47 21.81
N VAL A 73 -6.36 1.70 22.65
CA VAL A 73 -5.57 0.58 22.16
C VAL A 73 -6.54 -0.57 21.87
N ASN A 74 -6.83 -0.81 20.60
CA ASN A 74 -7.67 -1.93 20.16
C ASN A 74 -6.94 -3.24 20.42
N THR A 75 -7.36 -4.00 21.43
CA THR A 75 -6.74 -5.29 21.81
C THR A 75 -7.23 -6.48 20.99
N TYR A 76 -8.40 -6.36 20.38
CA TYR A 76 -9.00 -7.38 19.52
C TYR A 76 -9.85 -6.71 18.45
N LEU A 77 -9.60 -7.07 17.19
CA LEU A 77 -10.47 -6.78 16.05
C LEU A 77 -10.73 -8.11 15.35
N PRO A 78 -11.99 -8.51 15.13
CA PRO A 78 -12.29 -9.75 14.42
C PRO A 78 -11.78 -9.64 12.98
N THR A 79 -11.10 -10.69 12.52
CA THR A 79 -10.55 -10.76 11.17
C THR A 79 -10.80 -12.12 10.55
N PHE A 80 -11.01 -12.15 9.22
CA PHE A 80 -10.98 -13.38 8.46
C PHE A 80 -9.70 -13.50 7.63
N TYR A 81 -9.22 -14.73 7.50
CA TYR A 81 -8.05 -15.04 6.69
C TYR A 81 -8.40 -15.14 5.21
N THR A 82 -7.61 -14.49 4.37
CA THR A 82 -7.73 -14.53 2.91
C THR A 82 -6.39 -14.93 2.27
N ASN A 83 -6.44 -15.76 1.23
CA ASN A 83 -5.27 -16.14 0.41
C ASN A 83 -5.60 -15.99 -1.08
N LEU A 84 -5.23 -14.87 -1.66
CA LEU A 84 -5.50 -14.55 -3.07
C LEU A 84 -4.34 -14.96 -3.96
N LEU A 85 -4.67 -15.50 -5.13
CA LEU A 85 -3.72 -15.67 -6.24
C LEU A 85 -3.71 -14.41 -7.10
N PHE A 86 -2.53 -14.00 -7.57
CA PHE A 86 -2.40 -12.94 -8.56
C PHE A 86 -1.63 -13.43 -9.79
N THR A 87 -1.98 -12.93 -10.97
CA THR A 87 -1.24 -13.25 -12.21
C THR A 87 -0.14 -12.23 -12.46
N ASN A 88 -0.42 -10.96 -12.19
CA ASN A 88 0.50 -9.85 -12.36
C ASN A 88 0.40 -8.92 -11.15
N LEU A 89 1.49 -8.85 -10.37
CA LEU A 89 1.54 -8.03 -9.16
C LEU A 89 1.28 -6.55 -9.45
N CYS A 90 1.86 -6.01 -10.53
CA CYS A 90 1.75 -4.61 -10.87
C CYS A 90 0.29 -4.23 -11.16
N ASN A 91 -0.38 -4.98 -12.02
CA ASN A 91 -1.79 -4.74 -12.33
C ASN A 91 -2.67 -4.91 -11.10
N PHE A 92 -2.39 -5.91 -10.25
CA PHE A 92 -3.10 -6.12 -9.00
C PHE A 92 -2.99 -4.89 -8.08
N LEU A 93 -1.78 -4.40 -7.83
CA LEU A 93 -1.56 -3.24 -6.96
C LEU A 93 -2.14 -1.95 -7.56
N LEU A 94 -2.09 -1.78 -8.88
CA LEU A 94 -2.71 -0.65 -9.56
C LEU A 94 -4.24 -0.67 -9.40
N SER A 95 -4.87 -1.85 -9.41
CA SER A 95 -6.31 -1.98 -9.14
C SER A 95 -6.69 -1.66 -7.68
N CYS A 96 -5.73 -1.61 -6.76
CA CYS A 96 -5.95 -1.24 -5.36
C CYS A 96 -5.93 0.29 -5.14
N LEU A 97 -5.84 1.10 -6.19
CA LEU A 97 -5.79 2.55 -6.07
C LEU A 97 -7.17 3.20 -6.03
N GLU A 98 -7.41 3.96 -4.97
CA GLU A 98 -8.66 4.68 -4.73
C GLU A 98 -8.48 6.19 -4.95
N LYS A 99 -9.53 6.88 -5.39
CA LYS A 99 -9.46 8.30 -5.79
C LYS A 99 -9.99 9.27 -4.73
N ASP A 100 -10.47 8.78 -3.59
CA ASP A 100 -11.01 9.62 -2.52
C ASP A 100 -9.90 10.38 -1.78
N ASN A 101 -10.27 11.45 -1.08
CA ASN A 101 -9.31 12.34 -0.44
C ASN A 101 -8.45 11.68 0.64
N LYS A 102 -9.00 10.70 1.39
CA LYS A 102 -8.23 9.99 2.43
C LYS A 102 -7.13 9.18 1.76
N SER A 103 -7.45 8.53 0.65
CA SER A 103 -6.49 7.75 -0.13
C SER A 103 -5.36 8.58 -0.70
N ILE A 104 -5.69 9.73 -1.28
CA ILE A 104 -4.67 10.65 -1.82
C ILE A 104 -3.72 11.16 -0.74
N GLY A 105 -4.24 11.46 0.46
CA GLY A 105 -3.40 11.85 1.60
C GLY A 105 -2.42 10.75 2.00
N PHE A 106 -2.90 9.51 2.11
CA PHE A 106 -2.06 8.34 2.41
C PHE A 106 -0.99 8.10 1.33
N TYR A 107 -1.35 8.16 0.04
CA TYR A 107 -0.40 7.98 -1.06
C TYR A 107 0.69 9.06 -1.08
N THR A 108 0.33 10.29 -0.74
CA THR A 108 1.30 11.39 -0.60
C THR A 108 2.35 11.08 0.47
N GLN A 109 1.93 10.52 1.62
CA GLN A 109 2.85 10.11 2.68
C GLN A 109 3.77 8.98 2.23
N LEU A 110 3.23 7.97 1.54
CA LEU A 110 4.03 6.88 0.97
C LEU A 110 5.10 7.43 0.03
N ILE A 111 4.73 8.24 -0.98
CA ILE A 111 5.68 8.83 -1.93
C ILE A 111 6.78 9.63 -1.22
N ASN A 112 6.41 10.43 -0.20
CA ASN A 112 7.37 11.24 0.54
C ASN A 112 8.39 10.40 1.33
N SER A 113 7.99 9.23 1.87
CA SER A 113 8.90 8.31 2.56
C SER A 113 10.02 7.76 1.65
N PHE A 114 9.75 7.66 0.34
CA PHE A 114 10.75 7.28 -0.66
C PHE A 114 11.67 8.45 -1.02
N LYS A 115 11.10 9.65 -1.21
CA LYS A 115 11.86 10.87 -1.52
C LYS A 115 12.84 11.24 -0.40
N ALA A 116 12.40 11.20 0.85
CA ALA A 116 13.25 11.51 2.01
C ALA A 116 14.47 10.60 2.13
N SER A 117 14.45 9.42 1.52
CA SER A 117 15.57 8.49 1.55
C SER A 117 16.61 8.64 0.45
N LYS A 118 16.25 9.28 -0.67
CA LYS A 118 17.26 9.68 -1.67
C LYS A 118 18.24 10.68 -1.07
N ASN A 119 17.75 11.61 -0.26
CA ASN A 119 18.58 12.64 0.38
C ASN A 119 19.60 12.07 1.40
N LYS A 120 19.42 10.84 1.89
CA LYS A 120 20.41 10.19 2.78
C LYS A 120 21.55 9.49 2.03
N LEU A 121 21.37 9.17 0.75
CA LEU A 121 22.40 8.54 -0.09
C LEU A 121 23.32 9.57 -0.75
N GLU A 122 22.95 10.84 -0.76
CA GLU A 122 23.77 11.97 -1.27
C GLU A 122 24.62 12.63 -0.17
N LEU A 123 24.61 12.08 1.06
CA LEU A 123 25.37 12.56 2.23
C LEU A 123 26.35 11.51 2.78
N ALA A 124 26.75 10.53 1.96
CA ALA A 124 27.73 9.50 2.32
C ALA A 124 28.95 9.56 1.38
#